data_AF-A0A950KWR6-F1
#
_entry.id   AF-A0A950KWR6-F1
#
_cell.length_a   1.000
_cell.length_b   1.000
_cell.length_c   1.000
_cell.angle_alpha   90.00
_cell.angle_beta   90.00
_cell.angle_gamma   90.00
#
_symmetry.space_group_name_H-M   'P 1'
#
loop_
_entity.id
_entity.type
_entity.pdbx_description
1 polymer ?
#
loop_
_entity_poly.entity_id
_entity_poly.type
_entity_poly.pdbx_seq_one_letter_code
_entity_poly.pdbx_strand_id
1 'polypeptide(L)' 'VTEAKGEFSSETHAIKSSVDSLAASAQKLKSSPSAGNIAAVTSDATKVVGSVKAFALATTAKCG' A
#
# COMPACT_ATOMS: atom_id res chain seq x y z
N VAL A 1 7.79 12.63 -15.57
CA VAL A 1 6.94 12.41 -14.37
C VAL A 1 5.46 12.33 -14.72
N THR A 2 4.91 13.25 -15.53
CA THR A 2 3.48 13.25 -15.92
C THR A 2 3.09 11.99 -16.68
N GLU A 3 3.93 11.53 -17.62
CA GLU A 3 3.68 10.28 -18.35
C GLU A 3 3.73 9.06 -17.43
N ALA A 4 4.77 8.93 -16.60
CA ALA A 4 4.85 7.86 -15.60
C ALA A 4 3.64 7.81 -14.64
N LYS A 5 3.06 8.95 -14.27
CA LYS A 5 1.82 9.02 -13.48
C LYS A 5 0.61 8.45 -14.23
N GLY A 6 0.54 8.63 -15.55
CA GLY A 6 -0.50 8.02 -16.38
C GLY A 6 -0.25 6.52 -16.59
N GLU A 7 0.99 6.17 -16.95
CA GLU A 7 1.44 4.82 -17.30
C GLU A 7 1.26 3.80 -16.18
N PHE A 8 1.33 4.24 -14.93
CA PHE A 8 1.19 3.43 -13.73
C PHE A 8 0.08 3.95 -12.80
N SER A 9 -0.91 4.65 -13.36
CA SER A 9 -1.98 5.28 -12.57
C SER A 9 -2.70 4.25 -11.67
N SER A 10 -2.91 3.03 -12.16
CA SER A 10 -3.60 1.96 -11.42
C SER A 10 -2.79 1.45 -10.23
N GLU A 11 -1.49 1.21 -10.44
CA GLU A 11 -0.56 0.72 -9.44
C GLU A 11 -0.29 1.79 -8.38
N THR A 12 -0.18 3.06 -8.81
CA THR A 12 -0.01 4.20 -7.90
C THR A 12 -1.27 4.41 -7.04
N HIS A 13 -2.47 4.26 -7.60
CA HIS A 13 -3.72 4.28 -6.85
C HIS A 13 -3.82 3.12 -5.86
N ALA A 14 -3.39 1.91 -6.25
CA ALA A 14 -3.37 0.74 -5.37
C ALA A 14 -2.44 0.93 -4.17
N ILE A 15 -1.24 1.49 -4.40
CA ILE A 15 -0.31 1.86 -3.32
C ILE A 15 -0.97 2.88 -2.39
N LYS A 16 -1.52 3.96 -2.95
CA LYS A 16 -2.18 5.01 -2.15
C LYS A 16 -3.30 4.42 -1.28
N SER A 17 -4.20 3.63 -1.87
CA SER A 17 -5.31 3.01 -1.14
C SER A 17 -4.83 2.07 -0.03
N SER A 18 -3.76 1.30 -0.29
CA SER A 18 -3.15 0.42 0.72
C SER A 18 -2.56 1.22 1.88
N VAL A 19 -1.85 2.31 1.58
CA VAL A 19 -1.25 3.20 2.59
C VAL A 19 -2.33 3.92 3.40
N ASP A 20 -3.38 4.41 2.76
CA ASP A 20 -4.53 5.05 3.44
C ASP A 20 -5.21 4.08 4.42
N SER A 21 -5.36 2.81 4.01
CA SER A 21 -5.90 1.74 4.87
C SER A 21 -5.00 1.46 6.07
N LEU A 22 -3.69 1.32 5.84
CA LEU A 22 -2.70 1.12 6.90
C LEU A 22 -2.68 2.29 7.88
N ALA A 23 -2.72 3.53 7.39
CA ALA A 23 -2.78 4.72 8.23
C ALA A 23 -4.05 4.73 9.10
N ALA A 24 -5.20 4.40 8.54
CA ALA A 24 -6.45 4.30 9.29
C ALA A 24 -6.41 3.18 10.35
N SER A 25 -5.77 2.05 10.05
CA SER A 25 -5.56 0.96 11.01
C SER A 25 -4.58 1.36 12.12
N ALA A 26 -3.51 2.08 11.78
CA ALA A 26 -2.54 2.58 12.74
C ALA A 26 -3.15 3.63 13.69
N GLN A 27 -4.02 4.51 13.19
CA GLN A 27 -4.75 5.48 14.02
C GLN A 27 -5.68 4.84 15.05
N LYS A 28 -6.12 3.59 14.80
CA LYS A 28 -6.94 2.81 15.75
C LYS A 28 -6.11 2.16 16.86
N LEU A 29 -4.78 2.18 16.77
CA LEU A 29 -3.91 1.75 17.87
C LEU A 29 -3.96 2.80 18.99
N LYS A 30 -4.88 2.62 19.93
CA LYS A 30 -4.86 3.34 21.21
C LYS A 30 -3.67 2.87 22.07
N SER A 31 -3.42 3.51 23.20
CA SER A 31 -2.31 3.20 24.12
C SER A 31 -2.25 1.74 24.62
N SER A 32 -3.31 0.95 24.43
CA SER A 32 -3.31 -0.51 24.61
C SER A 32 -4.07 -1.16 23.44
N PRO A 33 -3.39 -1.48 22.32
CA PRO A 33 -4.04 -2.06 21.16
C PRO A 33 -4.41 -3.53 21.43
N SER A 34 -5.59 -3.95 20.97
CA SER A 34 -5.95 -5.37 21.02
C SER A 34 -5.15 -6.17 19.99
N ALA A 35 -5.06 -7.50 20.19
CA ALA A 35 -4.47 -8.40 19.20
C ALA A 35 -5.14 -8.27 17.81
N GLY A 36 -6.45 -8.00 17.77
CA GLY A 36 -7.17 -7.73 16.53
C GLY A 36 -6.74 -6.44 15.83
N ASN A 37 -6.41 -5.39 16.57
CA ASN A 37 -5.87 -4.16 15.99
C ASN A 37 -4.47 -4.38 15.41
N ILE A 38 -3.63 -5.14 16.11
CA ILE A 38 -2.29 -5.49 15.63
C ILE A 38 -2.38 -6.31 14.35
N ALA A 39 -3.23 -7.34 14.32
CA ALA A 39 -3.44 -8.17 13.14
C ALA A 39 -3.94 -7.36 11.92
N ALA A 40 -4.83 -6.38 12.14
CA ALA A 40 -5.31 -5.50 11.08
C ALA A 40 -4.16 -4.65 10.48
N VAL A 41 -3.33 -4.06 11.33
CA VAL A 41 -2.15 -3.29 10.89
C VAL A 41 -1.16 -4.17 10.13
N THR A 42 -0.90 -5.38 10.62
CA THR A 42 -0.03 -6.34 9.92
C THR A 42 -0.59 -6.69 8.53
N SER A 43 -1.88 -7.00 8.45
CA SER A 43 -2.55 -7.30 7.18
C SER A 43 -2.43 -6.12 6.19
N ASP A 44 -2.71 -4.90 6.65
CA ASP A 44 -2.64 -3.72 5.78
C ASP A 44 -1.20 -3.40 5.35
N ALA A 45 -0.21 -3.65 6.21
CA ALA A 45 1.19 -3.53 5.84
C ALA A 45 1.58 -4.54 4.74
N THR A 46 1.10 -5.78 4.82
CA THR A 46 1.31 -6.78 3.77
C THR A 46 0.68 -6.34 2.43
N LYS A 47 -0.50 -5.71 2.46
CA LYS A 47 -1.13 -5.16 1.24
C LYS A 47 -0.27 -4.05 0.62
N VAL A 48 0.29 -3.14 1.43
CA VAL A 48 1.20 -2.09 0.94
C VAL A 48 2.40 -2.71 0.23
N VAL A 49 3.05 -3.70 0.85
CA VAL A 49 4.20 -4.41 0.25
C VAL A 49 3.80 -5.07 -1.07
N GLY A 50 2.62 -5.72 -1.11
CA GLY A 50 2.09 -6.33 -2.33
C GLY A 50 1.88 -5.31 -3.46
N SER A 51 1.26 -4.17 -3.15
CA SER A 51 1.03 -3.08 -4.12
C SER A 51 2.34 -2.48 -4.65
N VAL A 52 3.34 -2.28 -3.78
CA VAL A 52 4.67 -1.81 -4.18
C VAL A 52 5.37 -2.83 -5.08
N LYS A 53 5.27 -4.13 -4.77
CA LYS A 53 5.82 -5.19 -5.62
C LYS A 53 5.16 -5.21 -7.00
N ALA A 54 3.84 -5.05 -7.06
CA ALA A 54 3.10 -4.98 -8.33
C ALA A 54 3.56 -3.78 -9.17
N PHE A 55 3.71 -2.61 -8.55
CA PHE A 55 4.27 -1.43 -9.23
C PHE A 55 5.69 -1.65 -9.74
N ALA A 56 6.56 -2.27 -8.94
CA ALA A 56 7.92 -2.58 -9.36
C ALA A 56 7.95 -3.53 -10.57
N LEU A 57 7.12 -4.57 -10.54
CA LEU A 57 6.97 -5.51 -11.66
C LEU A 57 6.45 -4.80 -12.93
N ALA A 58 5.43 -3.94 -12.80
CA ALA A 58 4.91 -3.16 -13.92
C ALA A 58 5.97 -2.22 -14.49
N THR A 59 6.75 -1.59 -13.62
CA THR A 59 7.87 -0.71 -14.01
C THR A 59 8.93 -1.49 -14.79
N THR A 60 9.35 -2.66 -14.29
CA THR A 60 10.29 -3.53 -15.02
C THR A 60 9.71 -3.99 -16.36
N ALA A 61 8.43 -4.34 -16.43
CA ALA A 61 7.82 -4.79 -17.67
C ALA A 61 7.71 -3.69 -18.74
N LYS A 62 7.50 -2.43 -18.33
CA LYS A 62 7.36 -1.30 -19.27
C LYS A 62 8.66 -0.56 -19.58
N CYS A 63 9.64 -0.59 -18.69
CA CYS A 63 10.83 0.26 -18.78
C CYS A 63 12.15 -0.50 -18.57
N GLY A 64 12.10 -1.81 -18.35
CA GLY A 64 13.26 -2.69 -18.16
C GLY A 64 13.67 -3.46 -19.40
#